data_AF-A0A1Y2JSA8-F1
#
_entry.id   AF-A0A1Y2JSA8-F1
#
_cell.length_a   1.000
_cell.length_b   1.000
_cell.length_c   1.000
_cell.angle_alpha   90.00
_cell.angle_beta   90.00
_cell.angle_gamma   90.00
#
_symmetry.space_group_name_H-M   'P 1'
#
loop_
_entity.id
_entity.type
_entity.pdbx_description
1 polymer ?
#
loop_
_entity_poly.entity_id
_entity_poly.type
_entity_poly.pdbx_seq_one_letter_code
_entity_poly.pdbx_strand_id
1 'polypeptide(L)' 'MPLYPSEAQIARAVLGDRAKDWKRIAKVLEDKEGLPKINLLMGGRFWPAVVAFFYGWQHVPISGSIPEPKSKWEDKRSF' A
#
# COMPACT_ATOMS: atom_id res chain seq x y z
N MET A 1 -0.64 11.63 17.17
CA MET A 1 0.59 11.42 16.40
C MET A 1 0.77 12.60 15.45
N PRO A 2 1.99 13.15 15.21
CA PRO A 2 2.18 14.26 14.26
C PRO A 2 1.82 13.84 12.82
N LEU A 3 1.71 14.82 11.91
CA LEU A 3 1.39 14.56 10.49
C LEU A 3 2.51 13.81 9.75
N TYR A 4 3.76 14.04 10.14
CA TYR A 4 4.95 13.35 9.65
C TYR A 4 5.70 12.72 10.84
N PRO A 5 5.21 11.61 11.39
CA PRO A 5 5.87 10.91 12.48
C PRO A 5 7.14 10.19 11.98
N SER A 6 8.03 9.88 12.91
CA SER A 6 9.17 9.00 12.64
C SER A 6 8.70 7.60 12.25
N GLU A 7 9.51 6.89 11.45
CA GLU A 7 9.22 5.49 11.09
C GLU A 7 9.04 4.60 12.33
N ALA A 8 9.72 4.89 13.45
CA ALA A 8 9.56 4.13 14.69
C ALA A 8 8.18 4.36 15.36
N GLN A 9 7.60 5.55 15.22
CA GLN A 9 6.24 5.84 15.70
C GLN A 9 5.20 5.17 14.81
N ILE A 10 5.38 5.22 13.48
CA ILE A 10 4.52 4.52 12.52
C ILE A 10 4.58 3.01 12.77
N ALA A 11 5.77 2.45 12.92
CA ALA A 11 6.00 1.04 13.18
C ALA A 11 5.22 0.54 14.41
N ARG A 12 5.29 1.28 15.53
CA ARG A 12 4.54 0.93 16.75
C ARG A 12 3.04 1.08 16.55
N ALA A 13 2.58 2.13 15.87
CA ALA A 13 1.16 2.36 15.64
C ALA A 13 0.53 1.29 14.72
N VAL A 14 1.26 0.81 13.71
CA VAL A 14 0.76 -0.15 12.72
C VAL A 14 0.96 -1.60 13.17
N LEU A 15 2.12 -1.93 13.74
CA LEU A 15 2.51 -3.32 14.03
C LEU A 15 2.62 -3.66 15.52
N GLY A 16 2.51 -2.67 16.42
CA GLY A 16 2.67 -2.88 17.86
C GLY A 16 4.04 -3.46 18.20
N ASP A 17 4.04 -4.61 18.89
CA ASP A 17 5.26 -5.31 19.33
C ASP A 17 6.17 -5.74 18.17
N ARG A 18 5.61 -5.87 16.96
CA ARG A 18 6.35 -6.20 15.74
C ARG A 18 6.95 -4.98 15.03
N ALA A 19 7.06 -3.84 15.70
CA ALA A 19 7.61 -2.61 15.13
C ALA A 19 8.97 -2.79 14.43
N LYS A 20 9.81 -3.72 14.89
CA LYS A 20 11.11 -4.04 14.25
C LYS A 20 10.97 -4.51 12.80
N ASP A 21 9.85 -5.12 12.44
CA ASP A 21 9.61 -5.67 11.10
C ASP A 21 9.11 -4.61 10.11
N TRP A 22 8.76 -3.41 10.61
CA TRP A 22 8.20 -2.32 9.82
C TRP A 22 9.05 -1.96 8.62
N LYS A 23 10.37 -1.84 8.77
CA LYS A 23 11.25 -1.45 7.66
C LYS A 23 11.16 -2.41 6.47
N ARG A 24 11.10 -3.72 6.74
CA ARG A 24 10.97 -4.75 5.70
C ARG A 24 9.57 -4.73 5.09
N ILE A 25 8.54 -4.65 5.93
CA ILE A 25 7.13 -4.66 5.49
C ILE A 25 6.84 -3.41 4.66
N ALA A 26 7.15 -2.22 5.18
CA ALA A 26 6.91 -0.95 4.52
C ALA A 26 7.57 -0.89 3.13
N LYS A 27 8.77 -1.46 2.96
CA LYS A 27 9.41 -1.55 1.65
C LYS A 27 8.59 -2.38 0.65
N VAL A 28 8.12 -3.56 1.08
CA VAL A 28 7.27 -4.41 0.24
C VAL A 28 5.94 -3.72 -0.11
N LEU A 29 5.29 -3.09 0.87
CA LEU A 29 4.02 -2.39 0.65
C LEU A 29 4.18 -1.14 -0.22
N GLU A 30 5.28 -0.42 -0.08
CA GLU A 30 5.60 0.73 -0.92
C GLU A 30 5.83 0.30 -2.38
N ASP A 31 6.54 -0.81 -2.59
CA ASP A 31 6.89 -1.28 -3.94
C ASP A 31 5.73 -2.00 -4.65
N LYS A 32 4.85 -2.69 -3.90
CA LYS A 32 3.82 -3.58 -4.47
C LYS A 32 2.39 -3.08 -4.29
N GLU A 33 2.08 -2.47 -3.15
CA GLU A 33 0.70 -2.18 -2.75
C GLU A 33 0.39 -0.68 -2.77
N GLY A 34 1.40 0.18 -2.93
CA GLY A 34 1.23 1.63 -3.00
C GLY A 34 1.20 2.33 -1.64
N LEU A 35 1.86 1.78 -0.61
CA LEU A 35 2.05 2.48 0.66
C LEU A 35 2.67 3.88 0.41
N PRO A 36 2.17 4.96 1.06
CA PRO A 36 2.70 6.31 0.86
C PRO A 36 4.19 6.41 1.14
N LYS A 37 4.97 6.90 0.18
CA LYS A 37 6.43 7.07 0.26
C LYS A 37 6.83 8.10 1.31
N ILE A 38 8.10 8.04 1.74
CA ILE A 38 8.71 9.08 2.57
C ILE A 38 8.79 10.37 1.74
N ASN A 39 8.27 11.47 2.32
CA ASN A 39 8.42 12.79 1.74
C ASN A 39 9.81 13.35 2.09
N LEU A 40 10.60 13.71 1.07
CA LEU A 40 11.97 14.20 1.26
C LEU A 40 12.06 15.54 1.98
N LEU A 41 11.08 16.42 1.81
CA LEU A 41 11.03 17.73 2.46
C LEU A 41 10.65 17.61 3.95
N MET A 42 9.71 16.72 4.25
CA MET A 42 9.15 16.56 5.60
C MET A 42 9.86 15.46 6.41
N GLY A 43 10.73 14.65 5.78
CA GLY A 43 11.52 13.61 6.43
C GLY A 43 10.72 12.39 6.93
N GLY A 44 9.45 12.26 6.55
CA GLY A 44 8.56 11.20 7.03
C GLY A 44 7.43 10.86 6.06
N ARG A 45 6.69 9.80 6.35
CA ARG A 45 5.46 9.46 5.63
C ARG A 45 4.32 10.30 6.17
N PHE A 46 3.42 10.73 5.30
CA PHE A 46 2.23 11.45 5.72
C PHE A 46 1.26 10.48 6.42
N TRP A 47 1.13 10.61 7.74
CA TRP A 47 0.39 9.65 8.57
C TRP A 47 -1.07 9.46 8.16
N PRO A 48 -1.87 10.51 7.86
CA PRO A 48 -3.24 10.32 7.42
C PRO A 48 -3.36 9.46 6.15
N ALA A 49 -2.41 9.55 5.22
CA ALA A 49 -2.40 8.69 4.03
C ALA A 49 -2.03 7.24 4.38
N VAL A 50 -1.12 7.02 5.33
CA VAL A 50 -0.78 5.67 5.81
C VAL A 50 -2.01 5.02 6.46
N VAL A 51 -2.76 5.78 7.26
CA VAL A 51 -4.01 5.31 7.87
C VAL A 51 -5.05 4.98 6.82
N ALA A 52 -5.28 5.89 5.86
CA ALA A 52 -6.23 5.68 4.76
C ALA A 52 -5.87 4.44 3.92
N PHE A 53 -4.58 4.22 3.65
CA PHE A 53 -4.09 3.02 2.97
C PHE A 53 -4.51 1.75 3.71
N PHE A 54 -4.27 1.65 5.02
CA PHE A 54 -4.63 0.45 5.78
C PHE A 54 -6.13 0.26 5.96
N TYR A 55 -6.91 1.34 6.12
CA TYR A 55 -8.37 1.23 6.13
C TYR A 55 -8.89 0.71 4.78
N GLY A 56 -8.44 1.29 3.67
CA GLY A 56 -8.80 0.80 2.33
C GLY A 56 -8.42 -0.66 2.13
N TRP A 57 -7.26 -1.07 2.63
CA TRP A 57 -6.77 -2.45 2.49
C TRP A 57 -7.65 -3.49 3.21
N GLN A 58 -8.34 -3.11 4.30
CA GLN A 58 -9.31 -3.99 4.98
C GLN A 58 -10.58 -4.22 4.14
N HIS A 59 -10.92 -3.28 3.26
CA HIS A 59 -12.13 -3.34 2.44
C HIS A 59 -11.88 -3.93 1.03
N VAL A 60 -10.62 -4.17 0.65
CA VAL A 60 -10.30 -4.90 -0.58
C VAL A 60 -10.43 -6.40 -0.31
N PRO A 61 -11.33 -7.13 -0.98
CA PRO A 61 -11.32 -8.59 -0.88
C PRO A 61 -9.98 -9.08 -1.42
N ILE A 62 -9.24 -9.87 -0.62
CA ILE A 62 -8.03 -10.57 -1.07
C ILE A 62 -8.47 -11.63 -2.07
N SER A 63 -8.71 -11.22 -3.31
CA SER A 63 -9.00 -12.11 -4.42
C SER A 63 -7.97 -11.83 -5.50
N GLY A 64 -7.14 -12.84 -5.77
CA GLY A 64 -6.29 -12.89 -6.96
C GLY A 64 -7.13 -12.93 -8.22
N SER A 65 -7.71 -11.81 -8.62
CA SER A 65 -8.38 -11.63 -9.90
C SER A 65 -7.99 -10.29 -10.49
N ILE A 66 -6.83 -10.28 -11.15
CA ILE A 66 -6.66 -9.42 -12.32
C ILE A 66 -7.67 -9.96 -13.35
N PRO A 67 -8.73 -9.24 -13.73
CA PRO A 67 -9.46 -9.64 -14.92
C PRO A 67 -8.49 -9.50 -16.10
N GLU A 68 -8.20 -10.64 -16.74
CA GLU A 68 -7.43 -10.70 -17.97
C GLU A 68 -8.08 -9.73 -18.98
N PRO A 69 -7.33 -8.77 -19.55
CA PRO A 69 -7.90 -7.88 -20.53
C PRO A 69 -8.30 -8.71 -21.75
N LYS A 70 -9.61 -8.92 -21.97
CA LYS A 70 -10.11 -9.58 -23.17
C LYS A 70 -9.59 -8.84 -24.40
N SER A 71 -8.78 -9.55 -25.19
CA SER A 71 -8.26 -9.17 -26.50
C SER A 71 -9.37 -8.63 -27.41
N LYS A 72 -9.12 -7.48 -28.04
CA LYS A 72 -10.08 -6.75 -28.91
C LYS A 72 -10.15 -7.31 -30.34
N TRP A 73 -9.63 -8.51 -30.62
CA TRP A 73 -9.37 -8.92 -32.01
C TRP A 73 -9.96 -10.26 -32.47
N GLU A 74 -10.85 -10.91 -31.71
CA GLU A 74 -11.37 -12.26 -32.07
C GLU A 74 -12.80 -12.33 -32.61
N ASP A 75 -13.43 -11.20 -32.98
CA ASP A 75 -14.79 -11.17 -33.55
C ASP A 75 -14.85 -10.87 -35.07
N LYS A 76 -13.80 -11.16 -35.84
CA LYS A 76 -13.83 -11.00 -37.32
C LYS A 76 -13.55 -12.26 -38.12
N ARG A 77 -13.79 -13.43 -37.56
CA ARG A 77 -13.67 -14.70 -38.28
C ARG A 77 -14.85 -15.61 -38.03
N SER A 78 -16.04 -15.18 -38.45
CA SER A 78 -17.16 -16.07 -38.78
C SER A 78 -18.21 -15.29 -39.56
N PHE A 79 -18.12 -15.37 -40.89
CA PHE A 79 -19.16 -15.51 -41.93
C PHE A 79 -18.68 -14.88 -43.24
#